data_AF-H0SLQ9-F1
#
_entry.id   AF-H0SLQ9-F1
#
_cell.length_a   1.000
_cell.length_b   1.000
_cell.length_c   1.000
_cell.angle_alpha   90.00
_cell.angle_beta   90.00
_cell.angle_gamma   90.00
#
_symmetry.space_group_name_H-M   'P 1'
#
loop_
_entity.id
_entity.type
_entity.pdbx_description
1 polymer ?
#
loop_
_entity_poly.entity_id
_entity_poly.type
_entity_poly.pdbx_seq_one_letter_code
_entity_poly.pdbx_strand_id
1 'polypeptide(L)'
;MSAKKTVTSLALAGAVTTALASLAVAGPLTKAEVDAAVAAKKEKCFGVSLKGQNDCAAGPGTTCQGTSTTDYQGNAWKFVAGGTCTSIDVPGGKKGSLKPI
;
A
#
# COMPACT_ATOMS: atom_id res chain seq x y z
N MET A 1 -40.90 -14.93 33.84
CA MET A 1 -40.87 -13.83 32.86
C MET A 1 -39.90 -14.19 31.74
N SER A 2 -40.43 -14.37 30.54
CA SER A 2 -39.74 -14.88 29.35
C SER A 2 -38.62 -13.97 28.85
N ALA A 3 -37.52 -14.59 28.44
CA ALA A 3 -36.53 -13.99 27.55
C ALA A 3 -37.15 -13.70 26.17
N LYS A 4 -36.81 -12.55 25.57
CA LYS A 4 -36.82 -12.34 24.12
C LYS A 4 -35.89 -11.18 23.76
N LYS A 5 -34.71 -11.57 23.27
CA LYS A 5 -33.69 -10.71 22.66
C LYS A 5 -34.31 -10.10 21.39
N THR A 6 -34.28 -8.77 21.29
CA THR A 6 -34.63 -8.06 20.05
C THR A 6 -33.36 -7.38 19.56
N VAL A 7 -32.57 -8.10 18.76
CA VAL A 7 -31.43 -7.54 18.02
C VAL A 7 -31.93 -7.30 16.60
N THR A 8 -32.29 -6.04 16.33
CA THR A 8 -32.86 -5.57 15.07
C THR A 8 -31.74 -4.98 14.20
N SER A 9 -31.69 -5.44 12.94
CA SER A 9 -30.99 -4.85 11.78
C SER A 9 -29.46 -4.97 11.80
N LEU A 10 -28.82 -5.88 11.05
CA LEU A 10 -28.67 -5.90 9.57
C LEU A 10 -28.32 -4.53 8.96
N ALA A 11 -27.07 -4.12 9.11
CA ALA A 11 -26.24 -3.34 8.18
C ALA A 11 -24.88 -3.18 8.88
N LEU A 12 -23.69 -3.33 8.30
CA LEU A 12 -23.25 -3.22 6.93
C LEU A 12 -22.35 -4.42 6.61
N ALA A 13 -22.68 -5.15 5.54
CA ALA A 13 -21.69 -5.90 4.77
C ALA A 13 -20.77 -4.88 4.08
N GLY A 14 -19.76 -4.39 4.80
CA GLY A 14 -18.65 -3.62 4.26
C GLY A 14 -17.57 -4.56 3.74
N ALA A 15 -17.87 -5.28 2.65
CA ALA A 15 -16.86 -6.02 1.92
C ALA A 15 -15.97 -5.03 1.16
N VAL A 16 -14.74 -4.82 1.62
CA VAL A 16 -13.61 -4.44 0.75
C VAL A 16 -12.43 -5.33 1.09
N THR A 17 -12.59 -6.63 0.83
CA THR A 17 -11.48 -7.56 0.65
C THR A 17 -10.93 -7.37 -0.75
N THR A 18 -9.95 -6.48 -0.93
CA THR A 18 -8.95 -6.56 -2.02
C THR A 18 -7.69 -5.76 -1.66
N ALA A 19 -7.04 -6.10 -0.55
CA ALA A 19 -5.60 -5.92 -0.48
C ALA A 19 -4.97 -7.22 -1.02
N LEU A 20 -5.02 -7.41 -2.35
CA LEU A 20 -4.01 -8.25 -3.00
C LEU A 20 -2.69 -7.48 -2.82
N ALA A 21 -2.04 -7.68 -1.68
CA ALA A 21 -0.63 -7.48 -1.55
C ALA A 21 0.01 -8.51 -2.48
N SER A 22 0.12 -8.14 -3.75
CA SER A 22 0.97 -8.83 -4.73
C SER A 22 2.28 -9.15 -4.03
N LEU A 23 2.60 -10.45 -3.98
CA LEU A 23 3.84 -10.98 -3.42
C LEU A 23 5.00 -10.22 -4.06
N ALA A 24 5.46 -9.17 -3.38
CA ALA A 24 6.68 -8.48 -3.74
C ALA A 24 7.80 -9.36 -3.21
N VAL A 25 8.45 -10.09 -4.12
CA VAL A 25 9.78 -10.62 -3.87
C VAL A 25 10.61 -9.48 -3.28
N ALA A 26 11.17 -9.66 -2.09
CA ALA A 26 11.95 -8.66 -1.37
C ALA A 26 13.34 -8.46 -2.00
N GLY A 27 13.39 -8.24 -3.31
CA GLY A 27 14.59 -8.00 -4.11
C GLY A 27 14.38 -6.79 -4.99
N PRO A 28 15.43 -6.00 -5.28
CA PRO A 28 15.33 -4.69 -5.91
C PRO A 28 14.54 -4.75 -7.22
N LEU A 29 13.63 -3.78 -7.42
CA LEU A 29 12.90 -3.63 -8.67
C LEU A 29 13.88 -3.56 -9.84
N THR A 30 13.74 -4.53 -10.74
CA THR A 30 14.41 -4.54 -12.03
C THR A 30 13.88 -3.41 -12.91
N LYS A 31 14.69 -2.99 -13.88
CA LYS A 31 14.27 -2.00 -14.89
C LYS A 31 12.99 -2.45 -15.61
N ALA A 32 12.84 -3.76 -15.87
CA ALA A 32 11.64 -4.32 -16.49
C ALA A 32 10.39 -4.16 -15.63
N GLU A 33 10.50 -4.29 -14.30
CA GLU A 33 9.38 -4.07 -13.38
C GLU A 33 9.00 -2.60 -13.27
N VAL A 34 9.98 -1.70 -13.33
CA VAL A 34 9.73 -0.24 -13.40
C VAL A 34 9.05 0.12 -14.71
N ASP A 35 9.55 -0.38 -15.85
CA ASP A 35 8.96 -0.14 -17.17
C ASP A 35 7.54 -0.74 -17.25
N ALA A 36 7.31 -1.93 -16.68
CA ALA A 36 5.99 -2.54 -16.58
C ALA A 36 5.04 -1.75 -15.65
N ALA A 37 5.54 -1.19 -14.54
CA ALA A 37 4.76 -0.33 -13.66
C ALA A 37 4.34 0.96 -14.38
N VAL A 38 5.25 1.58 -15.11
CA VAL A 38 4.96 2.78 -15.93
C VAL A 38 3.96 2.44 -17.04
N ALA A 39 4.13 1.33 -17.75
CA ALA A 39 3.20 0.86 -18.77
C ALA A 39 1.81 0.54 -18.19
N ALA A 40 1.77 0.00 -16.97
CA ALA A 40 0.54 -0.25 -16.20
C ALA A 40 -0.03 1.03 -15.55
N LYS A 41 0.49 2.22 -15.88
CA LYS A 41 0.08 3.51 -15.33
C LYS A 41 0.11 3.53 -13.80
N LYS A 42 1.06 2.83 -13.19
CA LYS A 42 1.28 2.89 -11.74
C LYS A 42 2.09 4.12 -11.37
N GLU A 43 1.81 4.67 -10.21
CA GLU A 43 2.51 5.83 -9.65
C GLU A 43 3.25 5.48 -8.36
N LYS A 44 4.31 6.23 -8.07
CA LYS A 44 5.04 6.09 -6.81
C LYS A 44 4.24 6.75 -5.71
N CYS A 45 3.96 6.01 -4.64
CA CYS A 45 3.21 6.51 -3.50
C CYS A 45 3.97 6.28 -2.19
N PHE A 46 4.26 7.37 -1.50
CA PHE A 46 4.99 7.42 -0.24
C PHE A 46 4.04 7.26 0.96
N GLY A 47 4.52 6.67 2.05
CA GLY A 47 3.76 6.51 3.29
C GLY A 47 2.69 5.41 3.26
N VAL A 48 2.61 4.60 2.20
CA VAL A 48 1.62 3.50 2.06
C VAL A 48 2.22 2.11 2.26
N SER A 49 3.54 2.01 2.37
CA SER A 49 4.24 0.74 2.49
C SER A 49 4.23 0.22 3.92
N LEU A 50 4.05 -1.09 4.09
CA LEU A 50 4.26 -1.79 5.35
C LEU A 50 5.75 -2.00 5.64
N LYS A 51 6.07 -2.28 6.90
CA LYS A 51 7.43 -2.63 7.34
C LYS A 51 8.01 -3.72 6.43
N GLY A 52 9.21 -3.47 5.91
CA GLY A 52 9.95 -4.40 5.05
C GLY A 52 9.36 -4.63 3.66
N GLN A 53 8.32 -3.88 3.26
CA GLN A 53 7.57 -4.12 2.01
C GLN A 53 7.51 -2.89 1.10
N ASN A 54 8.48 -1.99 1.22
CA ASN A 54 8.56 -0.81 0.37
C ASN A 54 9.29 -1.14 -0.91
N ASP A 55 8.78 -0.58 -2.00
CA ASP A 55 9.46 -0.64 -3.28
C ASP A 55 10.57 0.41 -3.31
N CYS A 56 11.56 0.18 -4.16
CA CYS A 56 12.53 1.21 -4.45
C CYS A 56 13.03 1.14 -5.89
N ALA A 57 13.13 2.31 -6.52
CA ALA A 57 13.74 2.54 -7.82
C ALA A 57 15.18 2.95 -7.57
N ALA A 58 15.90 2.09 -6.86
CA ALA A 58 17.34 2.17 -6.81
C ALA A 58 17.85 1.57 -8.12
N GLY A 59 18.80 2.24 -8.78
CA GLY A 59 19.49 1.65 -9.92
C GLY A 59 20.16 0.31 -9.56
N PRO A 60 20.62 -0.46 -10.55
CA PRO A 60 21.34 -1.71 -10.30
C PRO A 60 22.50 -1.47 -9.30
N GLY A 61 22.51 -2.22 -8.20
CA GLY A 61 23.52 -2.11 -7.14
C GLY A 61 23.13 -1.25 -5.92
N THR A 62 21.95 -0.63 -5.91
CA THR A 62 21.43 0.10 -4.74
C THR A 62 20.29 -0.68 -4.06
N THR A 63 20.29 -0.73 -2.72
CA THR A 63 19.29 -1.48 -1.94
C THR A 63 18.50 -0.48 -1.09
N CYS A 64 17.23 -0.31 -1.43
CA CYS A 64 16.26 0.44 -0.62
C CYS A 64 14.90 -0.25 -0.60
N GLN A 65 14.72 -1.34 -1.33
CA GLN A 65 13.53 -2.16 -1.20
C GLN A 65 13.61 -2.98 0.09
N GLY A 66 12.52 -2.99 0.83
CA GLY A 66 12.43 -3.69 2.11
C GLY A 66 13.21 -3.05 3.27
N THR A 67 13.70 -1.81 3.11
CA THR A 67 14.38 -1.08 4.19
C THR A 67 13.43 -0.34 5.13
N SER A 68 12.13 -0.30 4.82
CA SER A 68 11.14 0.32 5.69
C SER A 68 11.13 -0.36 7.05
N THR A 69 11.47 0.37 8.11
CA THR A 69 11.58 -0.17 9.47
C THR A 69 10.24 -0.16 10.21
N THR A 70 9.29 0.64 9.74
CA THR A 70 7.96 0.82 10.34
C THR A 70 6.88 0.75 9.27
N ASP A 71 5.66 0.44 9.67
CA ASP A 71 4.51 0.58 8.77
C ASP A 71 4.29 2.06 8.44
N TYR A 72 3.91 2.33 7.19
CA TYR A 72 3.55 3.66 6.68
C TYR A 72 4.66 4.70 6.86
N GLN A 73 5.92 4.27 6.71
CA GLN A 73 7.09 5.14 6.81
C GLN A 73 7.04 6.20 5.70
N GLY A 74 7.16 7.48 6.05
CA GLY A 74 6.94 8.62 5.12
C GLY A 74 7.93 8.70 3.95
N ASN A 75 9.17 8.24 4.16
CA ASN A 75 10.20 8.14 3.12
C ASN A 75 10.17 6.81 2.35
N ALA A 76 9.38 5.83 2.80
CA ALA A 76 9.17 4.58 2.09
C ALA A 76 8.01 4.72 1.09
N TRP A 77 8.16 4.14 -0.10
CA TRP A 77 7.13 4.20 -1.12
C TRP A 77 6.80 2.84 -1.72
N LYS A 78 5.68 2.77 -2.42
CA LYS A 78 5.22 1.60 -3.19
C LYS A 78 4.62 2.04 -4.52
N PHE A 79 4.71 1.21 -5.56
CA PHE A 79 3.94 1.43 -6.78
C PHE A 79 2.46 1.08 -6.55
N VAL A 80 1.60 2.06 -6.78
CA VAL A 80 0.14 1.92 -6.68
C VAL A 80 -0.50 2.26 -8.02
N ALA A 81 -1.78 1.92 -8.23
CA ALA A 81 -2.47 2.33 -9.44
C ALA A 81 -2.47 3.87 -9.56
N GLY A 82 -2.21 4.40 -10.75
CA GLY A 82 -2.16 5.85 -10.98
C GLY A 82 -3.45 6.54 -10.55
N GLY A 83 -3.33 7.71 -9.93
CA GLY A 83 -4.44 8.49 -9.39
C GLY A 83 -5.05 7.92 -8.10
N THR A 84 -4.49 6.88 -7.51
CA THR A 84 -5.00 6.30 -6.26
C THR A 84 -4.17 6.67 -5.04
N CYS A 85 -2.95 7.17 -5.20
CA CYS A 85 -2.02 7.40 -4.09
C CYS A 85 -2.61 8.28 -2.98
N THR A 86 -3.17 9.43 -3.34
CA THR A 86 -3.80 10.35 -2.37
C THR A 86 -5.13 9.85 -1.82
N SER A 87 -5.68 8.80 -2.42
CA SER A 87 -6.92 8.14 -2.00
C SER A 87 -6.67 6.94 -1.10
N ILE A 88 -5.41 6.51 -0.94
CA ILE A 88 -5.04 5.43 -0.03
C ILE A 88 -5.03 5.98 1.39
N ASP A 89 -6.01 5.52 2.17
CA ASP A 89 -6.07 5.73 3.60
C ASP A 89 -5.12 4.77 4.32
N VAL A 90 -4.30 5.33 5.20
CA VAL A 90 -3.44 4.54 6.09
C VAL A 90 -3.80 4.83 7.56
N PRO A 91 -3.56 3.86 8.46
CA PRO A 91 -3.84 4.01 9.89
C PRO A 91 -3.28 5.31 10.49
N GLY A 92 -4.04 5.89 11.41
CA GLY A 92 -3.72 7.17 12.03
C GLY A 92 -4.17 8.39 11.21
N GLY A 93 -5.08 8.20 10.25
CA GLY A 93 -5.68 9.29 9.47
C GLY A 93 -4.72 9.94 8.46
N LYS A 94 -3.59 9.29 8.18
CA LYS A 94 -2.65 9.74 7.16
C LYS A 94 -3.11 9.21 5.81
N LYS A 95 -2.66 9.86 4.74
CA LYS A 95 -2.90 9.42 3.36
C LYS A 95 -1.59 9.24 2.63
N GLY A 96 -1.61 8.42 1.59
CA GLY A 96 -0.49 8.29 0.66
C GLY A 96 -0.13 9.64 0.03
N SER A 97 1.16 9.84 -0.23
CA SER A 97 1.67 11.08 -0.84
C SER A 97 2.43 10.77 -2.12
N LEU A 98 2.25 11.61 -3.14
CA LEU A 98 3.06 11.56 -4.37
C LEU A 98 4.49 12.09 -4.16
N LYS A 99 4.75 12.69 -3.00
CA LYS A 99 6.05 13.23 -2.60
C LYS A 99 6.53 12.55 -1.31
N PRO A 100 7.86 12.42 -1.09
CA PRO A 100 8.40 12.02 0.21
C PRO A 100 7.83 12.90 1.33
N ILE A 101 7.44 12.28 2.45
CA ILE A 101 6.91 12.95 3.65
C ILE A 101 7.93 12.88 4.77
#